data_AF-A0A529ZU91-F1
#
_entry.id   AF-A0A529ZU91-F1
#
_cell.length_a   1.000
_cell.length_b   1.000
_cell.length_c   1.000
_cell.angle_alpha   90.00
_cell.angle_beta   90.00
_cell.angle_gamma   90.00
#
_symmetry.space_group_name_H-M   'P 1'
#
loop_
_entity.id
_entity.type
_entity.pdbx_description
1 polymer ?
#
loop_
_entity_poly.entity_id
_entity_poly.type
_entity_poly.pdbx_seq_one_letter_code
_entity_poly.pdbx_strand_id
1 'polypeptide(L)' 'SMEAVEALHFTNRIWTTFVEDLGSSDNALPKELRANLISIGLWLLRETEDIRQGRTNNFEGLIEVSQIIRDGIQ' A
#
# COMPACT_ATOMS: atom_id res chain seq x y z
N SER A 1 -4.49 16.63 9.99
CA SER A 1 -4.42 16.63 11.46
C SER A 1 -3.26 15.73 11.90
N MET A 2 -2.94 15.65 13.19
CA MET A 2 -1.87 14.75 13.67
C MET A 2 -2.21 13.28 13.38
N GLU A 3 -3.47 12.92 13.57
CA GLU A 3 -4.01 11.58 13.34
C GLU A 3 -3.84 11.16 11.88
N ALA A 4 -4.06 12.07 10.93
CA ALA A 4 -3.87 11.79 9.51
C ALA A 4 -2.39 11.51 9.17
N VAL A 5 -1.46 12.25 9.78
CA VAL A 5 -0.02 12.04 9.58
C VAL A 5 0.40 10.68 10.13
N GLU A 6 -0.05 10.34 11.34
CA GLU A 6 0.22 9.04 11.97
C GLU A 6 -0.36 7.88 11.15
N ALA A 7 -1.61 8.02 10.69
CA ALA A 7 -2.27 7.01 9.85
C ALA A 7 -1.53 6.79 8.53
N LEU A 8 -1.14 7.86 7.84
CA LEU A 8 -0.37 7.77 6.59
C LEU A 8 1.00 7.14 6.81
N HIS A 9 1.71 7.53 7.89
CA HIS A 9 3.00 6.95 8.23
C HIS A 9 2.90 5.45 8.55
N PHE A 10 1.89 5.05 9.31
CA PHE A 10 1.61 3.64 9.59
C PHE A 10 1.31 2.85 8.32
N THR A 11 0.46 3.40 7.46
CA THR A 11 0.08 2.80 6.17
C THR A 11 1.30 2.61 5.28
N ASN A 12 2.15 3.63 5.16
CA ASN A 12 3.37 3.59 4.36
C ASN A 12 4.34 2.49 4.86
N ARG A 13 4.50 2.35 6.17
CA ARG A 13 5.33 1.27 6.76
C ARG A 13 4.82 -0.13 6.42
N ILE A 14 3.52 -0.38 6.56
CA ILE A 14 2.92 -1.69 6.22
C ILE A 14 3.18 -2.01 4.76
N TRP A 15 2.86 -1.07 3.87
CA TRP A 15 2.96 -1.30 2.44
C TRP A 15 4.40 -1.43 1.95
N THR A 16 5.34 -0.73 2.59
CA THR A 16 6.78 -0.91 2.32
C THR A 16 7.20 -2.35 2.64
N THR A 17 6.90 -2.83 3.84
CA THR A 17 7.23 -4.21 4.23
C THR A 17 6.53 -5.24 3.36
N PHE A 18 5.27 -5.01 2.98
CA PHE A 18 4.54 -5.92 2.10
C PHE A 18 5.16 -5.99 0.70
N VAL A 19 5.53 -4.85 0.11
CA VAL A 19 6.22 -4.81 -1.20
C VAL A 19 7.59 -5.48 -1.14
N GLU A 20 8.35 -5.29 -0.05
CA GLU A 20 9.62 -5.97 0.18
C GLU A 20 9.45 -7.49 0.24
N ASP A 21 8.45 -7.98 0.98
CA ASP A 21 8.14 -9.41 1.07
C ASP A 21 7.74 -10.00 -0.30
N LEU A 22 6.89 -9.29 -1.06
CA LEU A 22 6.50 -9.71 -2.41
C LEU A 22 7.69 -9.75 -3.39
N GLY A 23 8.74 -8.96 -3.14
CA GLY A 23 9.98 -8.95 -3.90
C GLY A 23 10.92 -10.12 -3.58
N SER A 24 10.72 -10.80 -2.45
CA SER A 24 11.55 -11.92 -2.02
C SER A 24 11.44 -13.12 -2.96
N SER A 25 12.56 -13.83 -3.19
CA SER A 25 12.56 -15.13 -3.86
C SER A 25 11.74 -16.17 -3.11
N ASP A 26 11.66 -16.03 -1.79
CA ASP A 26 11.05 -17.00 -0.88
C ASP A 26 9.54 -16.80 -0.70
N ASN A 27 8.98 -15.74 -1.28
CA ASN A 27 7.55 -15.49 -1.24
C ASN A 27 6.78 -16.54 -2.06
N ALA A 28 5.81 -17.19 -1.41
CA ALA A 28 5.08 -18.34 -1.94
C ALA A 28 4.04 -18.00 -3.03
N LEU A 29 3.74 -16.72 -3.28
CA LEU A 29 2.76 -16.33 -4.27
C LEU A 29 3.29 -16.49 -5.71
N PRO A 30 2.40 -16.75 -6.69
CA PRO A 30 2.78 -16.78 -8.10
C PRO A 30 3.44 -15.47 -8.54
N LYS A 31 4.48 -15.57 -9.38
CA LYS A 31 5.28 -14.41 -9.84
C LYS A 31 4.43 -13.28 -10.42
N GLU A 32 3.42 -13.62 -11.22
CA GLU A 32 2.50 -12.64 -11.82
C GLU A 32 1.67 -11.91 -10.76
N LEU A 33 1.14 -12.64 -9.78
CA LEU A 33 0.40 -12.06 -8.67
C LEU A 33 1.28 -11.11 -7.86
N ARG A 34 2.52 -11.51 -7.55
CA ARG A 34 3.49 -10.65 -6.86
C ARG A 34 3.74 -9.36 -7.64
N ALA A 35 3.96 -9.44 -8.95
CA ALA A 35 4.19 -8.27 -9.80
C ALA A 35 2.99 -7.29 -9.81
N ASN A 36 1.77 -7.82 -9.87
CA ASN A 36 0.55 -7.03 -9.81
C ASN A 36 0.39 -6.34 -8.44
N LEU A 37 0.60 -7.08 -7.34
CA LEU A 37 0.53 -6.54 -5.98
C LEU A 37 1.62 -5.49 -5.71
N ILE A 38 2.85 -5.69 -6.20
CA ILE A 38 3.93 -4.70 -6.13
C ILE A 38 3.52 -3.42 -6.85
N SER A 39 2.91 -3.53 -8.04
CA SER A 39 2.46 -2.36 -8.80
C SER A 39 1.41 -1.54 -8.05
N ILE A 40 0.46 -2.22 -7.39
CA ILE A 40 -0.55 -1.60 -6.53
C ILE A 40 0.11 -0.96 -5.30
N GLY A 41 1.02 -1.65 -4.64
CA GLY A 41 1.75 -1.14 -3.47
C GLY A 41 2.56 0.12 -3.80
N LEU A 42 3.25 0.14 -4.95
CA LEU A 42 3.99 1.33 -5.41
C LEU A 42 3.07 2.51 -5.71
N TRP A 43 1.90 2.27 -6.31
CA TRP A 43 0.90 3.32 -6.49
C TRP A 43 0.42 3.87 -5.14
N LEU A 44 0.14 2.99 -4.18
CA LEU A 44 -0.34 3.35 -2.85
C LEU A 44 0.70 4.15 -2.04
N LEU A 45 1.97 3.76 -2.12
CA LEU A 45 3.08 4.52 -1.51
C LEU A 45 3.22 5.92 -2.11
N ARG A 46 2.97 6.07 -3.42
CA ARG A 46 2.94 7.41 -4.05
C ARG A 46 1.73 8.22 -3.61
N GLU A 47 0.53 7.61 -3.60
CA GLU A 47 -0.71 8.29 -3.24
C GLU A 47 -0.68 8.75 -1.76
N THR A 48 -0.15 7.93 -0.85
CA THR A 48 0.07 8.33 0.56
C THR A 48 1.01 9.53 0.69
N GLU A 49 2.05 9.61 -0.13
CA GLU A 49 2.96 10.75 -0.16
C GLU A 49 2.30 12.00 -0.75
N ASP A 50 1.48 11.85 -1.79
CA ASP A 50 0.73 12.95 -2.38
C ASP A 50 -0.28 13.54 -1.38
N ILE A 51 -0.94 12.70 -0.57
CA ILE A 51 -1.80 13.18 0.52
C ILE A 51 -0.98 13.90 1.59
N ARG A 52 0.15 13.33 1.99
CA ARG A 52 1.04 13.95 3.00
C ARG A 52 1.51 15.33 2.56
N GLN A 53 1.77 15.52 1.27
CA GLN A 53 2.17 16.81 0.69
C GLN A 53 0.98 17.74 0.37
N GLY A 54 -0.27 17.30 0.63
CA GLY A 54 -1.47 18.08 0.34
C GLY A 54 -1.80 18.23 -1.14
N ARG A 55 -1.23 17.37 -2.01
CA ARG A 55 -1.57 17.34 -3.45
C ARG A 55 -2.90 16.67 -3.74
N THR A 56 -3.32 15.74 -2.89
CA THR A 56 -4.59 15.02 -2.98
C THR A 56 -5.18 14.80 -1.59
N ASN A 57 -6.48 14.54 -1.50
CA ASN A 57 -7.20 14.20 -0.26
C ASN A 57 -7.88 12.83 -0.36
N ASN A 58 -7.37 11.96 -1.23
CA ASN A 58 -7.96 10.69 -1.60
C ASN A 58 -7.73 9.57 -0.55
N PHE A 59 -8.15 9.83 0.69
CA PHE A 59 -8.09 8.82 1.75
C PHE A 59 -8.99 7.62 1.46
N GLU A 60 -10.15 7.86 0.85
CA GLU A 60 -11.11 6.82 0.51
C GLU A 60 -10.51 5.79 -0.46
N GLY A 61 -9.83 6.23 -1.52
CA GLY A 61 -9.16 5.33 -2.46
C GLY A 61 -8.05 4.50 -1.82
N LEU A 62 -7.28 5.08 -0.88
CA LEU A 62 -6.28 4.31 -0.11
C LEU A 62 -6.93 3.22 0.74
N ILE A 63 -8.04 3.54 1.39
CA ILE A 63 -8.76 2.62 2.28
C ILE A 63 -9.38 1.50 1.46
N GLU A 64 -10.08 1.83 0.38
CA GLU A 64 -10.75 0.87 -0.50
C GLU A 64 -9.75 -0.14 -1.08
N VAL A 65 -8.66 0.35 -1.68
CA VAL A 65 -7.62 -0.53 -2.23
C VAL A 65 -7.01 -1.41 -1.14
N SER A 66 -6.72 -0.85 0.04
CA SER A 66 -6.17 -1.64 1.15
C SER A 66 -7.14 -2.72 1.64
N GLN A 67 -8.44 -2.44 1.67
CA GLN A 67 -9.48 -3.39 2.04
C GLN A 67 -9.62 -4.50 1.00
N ILE A 68 -9.70 -4.15 -0.29
CA ILE A 68 -9.79 -5.14 -1.38
C ILE A 68 -8.62 -6.11 -1.32
N ILE A 69 -7.40 -5.60 -1.14
CA ILE A 69 -6.20 -6.45 -1.08
C ILE A 69 -6.21 -7.32 0.18
N ARG A 70 -6.55 -6.76 1.35
CA ARG A 70 -6.68 -7.53 2.60
C ARG A 70 -7.72 -8.65 2.46
N ASP A 71 -8.86 -8.38 1.86
CA ASP A 71 -9.95 -9.34 1.75
C ASP A 71 -9.64 -10.42 0.69
N GLY A 72 -8.83 -10.09 -0.33
CA GLY A 72 -8.37 -11.04 -1.34
C GLY A 72 -7.25 -11.99 -0.90
N ILE A 73 -6.58 -11.71 0.23
CA ILE A 73 -5.51 -12.57 0.80
C ILE A 73 -5.95 -13.40 2.01
N GLN A 74 -7.24 -13.35 2.39
CA GLN A 74 -7.84 -14.25 3.39
C GLN A 74 -8.12 -15.63 2.80
#